data_AF-A0A260ZCF2-F1
#
_entry.id   AF-A0A260ZCF2-F1
#
_cell.length_a   1.000
_cell.length_b   1.000
_cell.length_c   1.000
_cell.angle_alpha   90.00
_cell.angle_beta   90.00
_cell.angle_gamma   90.00
#
_symmetry.space_group_name_H-M   'P 1'
#
loop_
_entity.id
_entity.type
_entity.pdbx_description
1 polymer ?
#
loop_
_entity_poly.entity_id
_entity_poly.type
_entity_poly.pdbx_seq_one_letter_code
_entity_poly.pdbx_strand_id
1 'polypeptide(L)'
;MNKAVLIKGNHRLATILNEEYASSGYEDFRVPVTMYEIDDGDFNKAYTNCLDLKVCETSQERSRVNLEGIPAFVLHIAILNDSVVFVLNYLQKIVSNKEIESMRFHPHKRSVLWNTLVEKGLVVPAGNSKFPMIPLYFLLMRPSTQKISLKKLEDDDFPTTHRLFVTACNASLANDEAVASIISKYPPMSAVKLDESLQKLTNRRMLK
;
A
#
# COMPACT_ATOMS: atom_id res chain seq x y z
N MET A 1 13.73 -24.78 19.36
CA MET A 1 13.37 -23.39 19.71
C MET A 1 12.75 -22.80 18.46
N ASN A 2 11.44 -22.54 18.45
CA ASN A 2 10.75 -22.03 17.26
C ASN A 2 11.04 -20.54 17.17
N LYS A 3 11.83 -20.15 16.17
CA LYS A 3 12.15 -18.74 15.91
C LYS A 3 11.23 -18.25 14.78
N ALA A 4 10.79 -17.00 14.87
CA ALA A 4 10.01 -16.35 13.82
C ALA A 4 10.59 -14.97 13.54
N VAL A 5 10.52 -14.53 12.29
CA VAL A 5 10.87 -13.16 11.88
C VAL A 5 9.58 -12.39 11.66
N LEU A 6 9.43 -11.27 12.36
CA LEU A 6 8.27 -10.39 12.18
C LEU A 6 8.53 -9.45 11.00
N ILE A 7 7.76 -9.64 9.93
CA ILE A 7 7.93 -8.92 8.67
C ILE A 7 7.05 -7.66 8.60
N LYS A 8 5.90 -7.65 9.31
CA LYS A 8 4.92 -6.55 9.31
C LYS A 8 4.34 -6.32 10.71
N GLY A 9 3.96 -5.07 10.99
CA GLY A 9 3.26 -4.72 12.23
C GLY A 9 4.18 -4.47 13.42
N ASN A 10 5.50 -4.36 13.18
CA ASN A 10 6.53 -4.21 14.22
C ASN A 10 6.24 -3.03 15.16
N HIS A 11 5.77 -1.90 14.63
CA HIS A 11 5.37 -0.75 15.44
C HIS A 11 4.13 -1.04 16.31
N ARG A 12 3.13 -1.78 15.80
CA ARG A 12 1.91 -2.11 16.56
C ARG A 12 2.19 -3.13 17.65
N LEU A 13 2.95 -4.18 17.31
CA LEU A 13 3.39 -5.20 18.27
C LEU A 13 4.29 -4.58 19.34
N ALA A 14 5.23 -3.70 18.96
CA ALA A 14 6.06 -3.00 19.93
C ALA A 14 5.24 -2.06 20.84
N THR A 15 4.22 -1.38 20.32
CA THR A 15 3.31 -0.56 21.15
C THR A 15 2.48 -1.39 22.11
N ILE A 16 1.89 -2.52 21.66
CA ILE A 16 1.12 -3.42 22.53
C ILE A 16 2.01 -4.00 23.63
N LEU A 17 3.22 -4.45 23.26
CA LEU A 17 4.23 -4.93 24.22
C LEU A 17 4.69 -3.83 25.20
N ASN A 18 4.55 -2.55 24.87
CA ASN A 18 4.92 -1.47 25.78
C ASN A 18 3.77 -1.06 26.71
N GLU A 19 2.57 -0.87 26.16
CA GLU A 19 1.42 -0.34 26.88
C GLU A 19 0.75 -1.39 27.77
N GLU A 20 0.64 -2.65 27.31
CA GLU A 20 0.02 -3.71 28.12
C GLU A 20 0.99 -4.35 29.11
N TYR A 21 2.27 -4.47 28.76
CA TYR A 21 3.29 -4.99 29.68
C TYR A 21 3.52 -4.04 30.86
N ALA A 22 3.51 -2.73 30.61
CA ALA A 22 3.64 -1.72 31.66
C ALA A 22 2.38 -1.58 32.54
N SER A 23 1.19 -1.95 32.04
CA SER A 23 -0.08 -1.73 32.75
C SER A 23 -0.68 -2.96 33.42
N SER A 24 -0.39 -4.18 32.94
CA SER A 24 -1.09 -5.39 33.38
C SER A 24 -0.21 -6.47 34.02
N GLY A 25 1.11 -6.48 33.76
CA GLY A 25 2.01 -7.56 34.20
C GLY A 25 1.67 -8.94 33.62
N TYR A 26 0.76 -9.03 32.66
CA TYR A 26 0.39 -10.28 31.99
C TYR A 26 1.35 -10.57 30.84
N GLU A 27 1.96 -11.75 30.87
CA GLU A 27 2.95 -12.19 29.87
C GLU A 27 2.34 -12.96 28.69
N ASP A 28 1.08 -13.42 28.79
CA ASP A 28 0.46 -14.31 27.78
C ASP A 28 -0.50 -13.55 26.84
N PHE A 29 0.08 -12.80 25.90
CA PHE A 29 -0.66 -12.10 24.86
C PHE A 29 -0.67 -12.88 23.55
N ARG A 30 -1.86 -13.10 22.97
CA ARG A 30 -2.03 -13.86 21.71
C ARG A 30 -2.40 -12.93 20.57
N VAL A 31 -1.48 -12.78 19.61
CA VAL A 31 -1.74 -12.09 18.34
C VAL A 31 -2.04 -13.12 17.26
N PRO A 32 -3.17 -13.01 16.55
CA PRO A 32 -3.36 -13.78 15.33
C PRO A 32 -2.31 -13.36 14.29
N VAL A 33 -1.50 -14.31 13.84
CA VAL A 33 -0.44 -14.09 12.85
C VAL A 33 -0.68 -14.98 11.62
N THR A 34 -0.35 -14.46 10.46
CA THR A 34 -0.17 -15.27 9.25
C THR A 34 1.28 -15.70 9.19
N MET A 35 1.52 -17.02 9.23
CA MET A 35 2.86 -17.58 9.14
C MET A 35 3.18 -18.02 7.71
N TYR A 36 4.41 -17.77 7.29
CA TYR A 36 4.97 -18.27 6.05
C TYR A 36 6.16 -19.15 6.39
N GLU A 37 6.15 -20.39 5.90
CA GLU A 37 7.26 -21.32 6.06
C GLU A 37 8.32 -21.03 4.99
N ILE A 38 9.58 -21.05 5.39
CA ILE A 38 10.73 -20.75 4.53
C ILE A 38 11.85 -21.75 4.84
N ASP A 39 12.75 -21.96 3.87
CA ASP A 39 13.90 -22.86 4.05
C ASP A 39 14.80 -22.43 5.22
N ASP A 40 15.31 -23.41 5.97
CA ASP A 40 16.12 -23.17 7.17
C ASP A 40 17.42 -22.38 6.87
N GLY A 41 18.06 -22.63 5.72
CA GLY A 41 19.27 -21.93 5.32
C GLY A 41 19.01 -20.44 5.10
N ASP A 42 17.92 -20.15 4.41
CA ASP A 42 17.49 -18.78 4.18
C ASP A 42 16.95 -18.09 5.43
N PHE A 43 16.23 -18.82 6.29
CA PHE A 43 15.77 -18.34 7.58
C PHE A 43 16.94 -17.89 8.45
N ASN A 44 17.96 -18.73 8.58
CA ASN A 44 19.13 -18.43 9.42
C ASN A 44 19.90 -17.21 8.89
N LYS A 45 20.00 -17.06 7.57
CA LYS A 45 20.61 -15.89 6.94
C LYS A 45 19.79 -14.61 7.18
N ALA A 46 18.47 -14.69 7.08
CA ALA A 46 17.60 -13.56 7.38
C ALA A 46 17.68 -13.17 8.86
N TYR A 47 17.56 -14.16 9.75
CA TYR A 47 17.49 -13.99 11.19
C TYR A 47 18.73 -13.32 11.77
N THR A 48 19.93 -13.66 11.26
CA THR A 48 21.19 -13.02 11.69
C THR A 48 21.29 -11.54 11.31
N ASN A 49 20.49 -11.09 10.36
CA ASN A 49 20.43 -9.69 9.92
C ASN A 49 19.18 -8.96 10.45
N CYS A 50 18.30 -9.64 11.19
CA CYS A 50 17.17 -9.04 11.88
C CYS A 50 17.64 -8.39 13.20
N LEU A 51 17.09 -7.22 13.52
CA LEU A 51 17.26 -6.62 14.84
C LEU A 51 16.14 -7.06 15.79
N ASP A 52 16.44 -7.03 17.09
CA ASP A 52 15.46 -7.30 18.12
C ASP A 52 14.25 -6.35 18.02
N LEU A 53 13.07 -6.88 18.29
CA LEU A 53 11.84 -6.10 18.40
C LEU A 53 11.90 -5.25 19.68
N LYS A 54 12.39 -4.01 19.58
CA LYS A 54 12.41 -3.05 20.68
C LYS A 54 11.27 -2.03 20.53
N VAL A 55 10.83 -1.45 21.64
CA VAL A 55 9.99 -0.24 21.62
C VAL A 55 10.83 0.92 21.04
N CYS A 56 10.22 1.78 20.24
CA CYS A 56 10.91 2.93 19.66
C CYS A 56 10.92 4.06 20.70
N GLU A 57 12.04 4.28 21.39
CA GLU A 57 12.17 5.34 22.39
C GLU A 57 12.29 6.73 21.75
N THR A 58 12.76 6.81 20.50
CA THR A 58 12.86 8.05 19.73
C THR A 58 12.54 7.85 18.25
N SER A 59 11.87 8.83 17.64
CA SER A 59 11.33 8.80 16.27
C SER A 59 12.37 8.84 15.13
N GLN A 60 13.67 8.76 15.45
CA GLN A 60 14.77 8.90 14.49
C GLN A 60 15.28 7.58 13.91
N GLU A 61 14.96 6.42 14.49
CA GLU A 61 15.34 5.11 13.94
C GLU A 61 14.35 4.65 12.85
N ARG A 62 14.52 5.16 11.62
CA ARG A 62 13.54 4.98 10.52
C ARG A 62 13.54 3.63 9.80
N SER A 63 14.45 2.72 10.10
CA SER A 63 14.34 1.32 9.67
C SER A 63 15.36 0.52 10.45
N ARG A 64 14.93 -0.58 11.07
CA ARG A 64 15.75 -1.41 11.95
C ARG A 64 16.25 -2.69 11.26
N VAL A 65 16.42 -2.69 9.95
CA VAL A 65 16.85 -3.91 9.24
C VAL A 65 17.92 -3.55 8.22
N ASN A 66 19.08 -4.22 8.30
CA ASN A 66 20.09 -4.16 7.26
C ASN A 66 19.59 -4.96 6.04
N LEU A 67 19.06 -4.25 5.05
CA LEU A 67 18.42 -4.85 3.87
C LEU A 67 19.40 -5.60 2.96
N GLU A 68 20.70 -5.30 3.01
CA GLU A 68 21.71 -5.96 2.16
C GLU A 68 21.93 -7.44 2.53
N GLY A 69 21.60 -7.83 3.78
CA GLY A 69 21.75 -9.19 4.27
C GLY A 69 20.50 -10.06 4.19
N ILE A 70 19.33 -9.48 3.92
CA ILE A 70 18.05 -10.21 3.91
C ILE A 70 17.85 -10.90 2.55
N PRO A 71 17.52 -12.21 2.52
CA PRO A 71 17.21 -12.91 1.27
C PRO A 71 16.08 -12.24 0.49
N ALA A 72 16.24 -12.15 -0.83
CA ALA A 72 15.33 -11.42 -1.72
C ALA A 72 13.87 -11.93 -1.65
N PHE A 73 13.63 -13.22 -1.39
CA PHE A 73 12.27 -13.75 -1.28
C PHE A 73 11.59 -13.37 0.06
N VAL A 74 12.34 -13.13 1.14
CA VAL A 74 11.81 -12.61 2.41
C VAL A 74 11.39 -11.15 2.23
N LEU A 75 12.22 -10.37 1.53
CA LEU A 75 11.86 -9.01 1.09
C LEU A 75 10.64 -9.04 0.16
N HIS A 76 10.54 -10.04 -0.72
CA HIS A 76 9.39 -10.21 -1.60
C HIS A 76 8.10 -10.50 -0.82
N ILE A 77 8.12 -11.37 0.21
CA ILE A 77 6.99 -11.60 1.13
C ILE A 77 6.62 -10.31 1.88
N ALA A 78 7.60 -9.49 2.28
CA ALA A 78 7.38 -8.20 2.94
C ALA A 78 6.70 -7.18 2.02
N ILE A 79 7.21 -7.03 0.79
CA ILE A 79 6.73 -6.09 -0.23
C ILE A 79 5.35 -6.52 -0.76
N LEU A 80 5.11 -7.81 -0.95
CA LEU A 80 3.80 -8.34 -1.36
C LEU A 80 2.71 -8.10 -0.31
N ASN A 81 3.08 -7.94 0.97
CA ASN A 81 2.16 -7.73 2.09
C ASN A 81 2.05 -6.26 2.54
N ASP A 82 2.74 -5.33 1.87
CA ASP A 82 2.72 -3.88 2.12
C ASP A 82 1.44 -3.26 1.51
N SER A 83 0.30 -3.52 2.16
CA SER A 83 -1.01 -3.38 1.53
C SER A 83 -1.23 -1.96 1.02
N VAL A 84 -1.72 -1.87 -0.22
CA VAL A 84 -2.20 -0.62 -0.83
C VAL A 84 -3.07 0.18 0.13
N VAL A 85 -3.87 -0.52 0.94
CA VAL A 85 -4.73 0.01 2.00
C VAL A 85 -3.94 0.70 3.12
N PHE A 86 -2.81 0.17 3.57
CA PHE A 86 -1.99 0.79 4.62
C PHE A 86 -1.39 2.12 4.14
N VAL A 87 -0.75 2.12 2.97
CA VAL A 87 -0.16 3.34 2.39
C VAL A 87 -1.26 4.36 2.08
N LEU A 88 -2.43 3.92 1.59
CA LEU A 88 -3.58 4.81 1.38
C LEU A 88 -4.04 5.48 2.68
N ASN A 89 -4.22 4.69 3.76
CA ASN A 89 -4.63 5.23 5.07
C ASN A 89 -3.60 6.22 5.62
N TYR A 90 -2.31 5.99 5.38
CA TYR A 90 -1.27 6.93 5.75
C TYR A 90 -1.39 8.24 4.95
N LEU A 91 -1.51 8.15 3.62
CA LEU A 91 -1.69 9.31 2.75
C LEU A 91 -2.93 10.14 3.11
N GLN A 92 -4.05 9.49 3.43
CA GLN A 92 -5.28 10.16 3.86
C GLN A 92 -5.11 11.00 5.14
N LYS A 93 -4.13 10.65 5.99
CA LYS A 93 -3.84 11.41 7.22
C LYS A 93 -2.91 12.59 6.99
N ILE A 94 -1.97 12.47 6.05
CA ILE A 94 -0.90 13.46 5.87
C ILE A 94 -1.14 14.43 4.72
N VAL A 95 -2.01 14.08 3.77
CA VAL A 95 -2.31 14.91 2.60
C VAL A 95 -3.64 15.60 2.82
N SER A 96 -3.64 16.93 2.81
CA SER A 96 -4.86 17.73 2.95
C SER A 96 -5.77 17.60 1.73
N ASN A 97 -7.07 17.84 1.90
CA ASN A 97 -8.03 17.90 0.79
C ASN A 97 -7.61 18.89 -0.31
N LYS A 98 -6.97 20.01 0.07
CA LYS A 98 -6.45 21.01 -0.87
C LYS A 98 -5.32 20.44 -1.73
N GLU A 99 -4.40 19.68 -1.12
CA GLU A 99 -3.31 19.01 -1.83
C GLU A 99 -3.82 17.89 -2.73
N ILE A 100 -4.80 17.10 -2.27
CA ILE A 100 -5.48 16.08 -3.06
C ILE A 100 -6.08 16.70 -4.33
N GLU A 101 -6.86 17.78 -4.19
CA GLU A 101 -7.49 18.43 -5.35
C GLU A 101 -6.45 19.03 -6.30
N SER A 102 -5.38 19.62 -5.76
CA SER A 102 -4.26 20.09 -6.56
C SER A 102 -3.58 18.94 -7.32
N MET A 103 -3.31 17.80 -6.69
CA MET A 103 -2.65 16.66 -7.33
C MET A 103 -3.51 15.97 -8.40
N ARG A 104 -4.84 16.03 -8.31
CA ARG A 104 -5.75 15.47 -9.33
C ARG A 104 -5.47 16.03 -10.72
N PHE A 105 -5.08 17.30 -10.84
CA PHE A 105 -4.84 17.96 -12.12
C PHE A 105 -3.36 18.19 -12.47
N HIS A 106 -2.44 17.87 -11.55
CA HIS A 106 -1.01 18.17 -11.72
C HIS A 106 -0.15 16.93 -11.49
N PRO A 107 0.13 16.13 -12.54
CA PRO A 107 0.95 14.92 -12.43
C PRO A 107 2.33 15.14 -11.82
N HIS A 108 2.96 16.29 -12.09
CA HIS A 108 4.26 16.64 -11.49
C HIS A 108 4.18 16.70 -9.95
N LYS A 109 3.09 17.22 -9.37
CA LYS A 109 2.91 17.31 -7.92
C LYS A 109 2.79 15.93 -7.27
N ARG A 110 2.23 14.96 -8.00
CA ARG A 110 2.15 13.56 -7.56
C ARG A 110 3.56 12.97 -7.40
N SER A 111 4.42 13.19 -8.40
CA SER A 111 5.82 12.76 -8.38
C SER A 111 6.61 13.45 -7.28
N VAL A 112 6.42 14.76 -7.08
CA VAL A 112 7.09 15.52 -6.01
C VAL A 112 6.73 14.94 -4.64
N LEU A 113 5.43 14.77 -4.34
CA LEU A 113 5.01 14.14 -3.09
C LEU A 113 5.63 12.75 -2.91
N TRP A 114 5.53 11.90 -3.95
CA TRP A 114 6.03 10.54 -3.86
C TRP A 114 7.54 10.49 -3.61
N ASN A 115 8.32 11.29 -4.34
CA ASN A 115 9.77 11.36 -4.15
C ASN A 115 10.14 11.87 -2.76
N THR A 116 9.42 12.87 -2.23
CA THR A 116 9.63 13.32 -0.85
C THR A 116 9.33 12.22 0.18
N LEU A 117 8.33 11.38 -0.06
CA LEU A 117 8.05 10.23 0.81
C LEU A 117 9.13 9.14 0.68
N VAL A 118 9.66 8.91 -0.52
CA VAL A 118 10.79 8.00 -0.78
C VAL A 118 12.05 8.46 -0.06
N GLU A 119 12.44 9.73 -0.20
CA GLU A 119 13.61 10.32 0.47
C GLU A 119 13.52 10.19 2.00
N LYS A 120 12.30 10.20 2.54
CA LYS A 120 12.04 10.02 3.97
C LYS A 120 11.98 8.56 4.42
N GLY A 121 12.07 7.61 3.49
CA GLY A 121 11.94 6.16 3.76
C GLY A 121 10.52 5.72 4.09
N LEU A 122 9.49 6.49 3.70
CA LEU A 122 8.09 6.26 4.08
C LEU A 122 7.32 5.42 3.05
N VAL A 123 7.78 5.37 1.81
CA VAL A 123 7.24 4.55 0.72
C VAL A 123 8.40 4.06 -0.16
N VAL A 124 8.17 2.97 -0.90
CA VAL A 124 9.18 2.48 -1.85
C VAL A 124 9.22 3.33 -3.14
N PRO A 125 10.39 3.44 -3.80
CA PRO A 125 10.51 4.11 -5.09
C PRO A 125 9.56 3.51 -6.15
N ALA A 126 8.95 4.37 -6.96
CA ALA A 126 7.98 3.94 -7.97
C ALA A 126 8.56 3.02 -9.06
N GLY A 127 9.84 3.22 -9.41
CA GLY A 127 10.50 2.53 -10.52
C GLY A 127 9.80 2.75 -11.87
N ASN A 128 10.14 1.91 -12.86
CA ASN A 128 9.59 2.02 -14.22
C ASN A 128 8.12 1.59 -14.30
N SER A 129 7.70 0.61 -13.50
CA SER A 129 6.32 0.09 -13.50
C SER A 129 5.34 1.01 -12.79
N LYS A 130 5.83 1.90 -11.90
CA LYS A 130 5.04 2.77 -11.02
C LYS A 130 4.01 2.05 -10.16
N PHE A 131 4.10 0.72 -10.08
CA PHE A 131 3.19 -0.11 -9.27
C PHE A 131 3.11 0.35 -7.81
N PRO A 132 4.20 0.74 -7.14
CA PRO A 132 4.11 1.22 -5.77
C PRO A 132 3.29 2.48 -5.57
N MET A 133 3.03 3.26 -6.63
CA MET A 133 2.22 4.48 -6.56
C MET A 133 0.70 4.20 -6.59
N ILE A 134 0.25 2.95 -6.72
CA ILE A 134 -1.17 2.58 -6.70
C ILE A 134 -1.97 3.24 -5.55
N PRO A 135 -1.48 3.26 -4.29
CA PRO A 135 -2.17 3.92 -3.18
C PRO A 135 -2.42 5.41 -3.41
N LEU A 136 -1.50 6.09 -4.08
CA LEU A 136 -1.68 7.50 -4.44
C LEU A 136 -2.81 7.66 -5.46
N TYR A 137 -2.94 6.77 -6.44
CA TYR A 137 -4.06 6.83 -7.38
C TYR A 137 -5.40 6.55 -6.70
N PHE A 138 -5.44 5.62 -5.74
CA PHE A 138 -6.62 5.44 -4.89
C PHE A 138 -6.99 6.72 -4.14
N LEU A 139 -6.01 7.39 -3.51
CA LEU A 139 -6.24 8.66 -2.81
C LEU A 139 -6.86 9.73 -3.73
N LEU A 140 -6.41 9.76 -4.99
CA LEU A 140 -6.83 10.76 -5.97
C LEU A 140 -8.16 10.46 -6.66
N MET A 141 -8.65 9.22 -6.61
CA MET A 141 -9.99 8.86 -7.11
C MET A 141 -11.08 9.67 -6.41
N ARG A 142 -12.22 9.85 -7.08
CA ARG A 142 -13.44 10.36 -6.44
C ARG A 142 -14.07 9.27 -5.54
N PRO A 143 -14.87 9.65 -4.52
CA PRO A 143 -15.25 8.75 -3.43
C PRO A 143 -15.93 7.44 -3.84
N SER A 144 -16.84 7.46 -4.81
CA SER A 144 -17.61 6.28 -5.22
C SER A 144 -16.71 5.27 -5.92
N THR A 145 -15.87 5.76 -6.83
CA THR A 145 -14.85 4.97 -7.54
C THR A 145 -13.82 4.41 -6.57
N GLN A 146 -13.32 5.21 -5.64
CA GLN A 146 -12.38 4.78 -4.62
C GLN A 146 -12.97 3.63 -3.80
N LYS A 147 -14.20 3.79 -3.30
CA LYS A 147 -14.89 2.78 -2.48
C LYS A 147 -15.04 1.44 -3.21
N ILE A 148 -15.55 1.45 -4.44
CA ILE A 148 -15.74 0.19 -5.18
C ILE A 148 -14.42 -0.44 -5.62
N SER A 149 -13.41 0.36 -5.96
CA SER A 149 -12.10 -0.14 -6.36
C SER A 149 -11.37 -0.78 -5.19
N LEU A 150 -11.49 -0.21 -3.98
CA LEU A 150 -10.95 -0.81 -2.76
C LEU A 150 -11.65 -2.12 -2.42
N LYS A 151 -12.98 -2.15 -2.48
CA LYS A 151 -13.73 -3.40 -2.29
C LYS A 151 -13.29 -4.48 -3.28
N LYS A 152 -13.15 -4.12 -4.56
CA LYS A 152 -12.68 -5.05 -5.60
C LYS A 152 -11.24 -5.50 -5.39
N LEU A 153 -10.38 -4.65 -4.83
CA LEU A 153 -9.02 -5.01 -4.46
C LEU A 153 -9.01 -5.99 -3.26
N GLU A 154 -9.89 -5.79 -2.28
CA GLU A 154 -10.08 -6.69 -1.13
C GLU A 154 -10.62 -8.06 -1.57
N ASP A 155 -11.48 -8.08 -2.58
CA ASP A 155 -12.07 -9.29 -3.16
C ASP A 155 -11.12 -10.03 -4.14
N ASP A 156 -9.84 -9.60 -4.29
CA ASP A 156 -8.87 -10.08 -5.31
C ASP A 156 -9.37 -10.04 -6.76
N ASP A 157 -10.32 -9.15 -6.97
CA ASP A 157 -11.17 -9.05 -8.14
C ASP A 157 -10.82 -7.78 -8.95
N PHE A 158 -9.73 -7.07 -8.66
CA PHE A 158 -9.35 -5.87 -9.41
C PHE A 158 -8.12 -6.14 -10.29
N PRO A 159 -8.12 -5.77 -11.58
CA PRO A 159 -6.95 -5.96 -12.41
C PRO A 159 -5.78 -5.10 -11.91
N THR A 160 -4.73 -5.74 -11.42
CA THR A 160 -3.58 -5.09 -10.73
C THR A 160 -2.58 -4.40 -11.66
N THR A 161 -3.00 -3.94 -12.84
CA THR A 161 -2.09 -3.22 -13.75
C THR A 161 -2.07 -1.72 -13.40
N HIS A 162 -0.88 -1.15 -13.18
CA HIS A 162 -0.71 0.29 -12.87
C HIS A 162 -1.47 1.20 -13.85
N ARG A 163 -1.43 0.87 -15.15
CA ARG A 163 -2.13 1.63 -16.20
C ARG A 163 -3.63 1.75 -15.94
N LEU A 164 -4.27 0.67 -15.50
CA LEU A 164 -5.71 0.65 -15.26
C LEU A 164 -6.10 1.50 -14.04
N PHE A 165 -5.27 1.56 -12.99
CA PHE A 165 -5.49 2.48 -11.86
C PHE A 165 -5.37 3.96 -12.29
N VAL A 166 -4.43 4.28 -13.17
CA VAL A 166 -4.31 5.63 -13.74
C VAL A 166 -5.55 5.98 -14.55
N THR A 167 -5.99 5.07 -15.43
CA THR A 167 -7.20 5.25 -16.25
C THR A 167 -8.44 5.44 -15.35
N ALA A 168 -8.64 4.56 -14.36
CA ALA A 168 -9.76 4.64 -13.42
C ALA A 168 -9.73 5.94 -12.62
N CYS A 169 -8.56 6.35 -12.11
CA CYS A 169 -8.38 7.62 -11.43
C CYS A 169 -8.80 8.79 -12.32
N ASN A 170 -8.25 8.89 -13.54
CA ASN A 170 -8.56 9.99 -14.46
C ASN A 170 -10.03 9.99 -14.88
N ALA A 171 -10.61 8.83 -15.17
CA ALA A 171 -12.03 8.69 -15.51
C ALA A 171 -12.93 9.12 -14.34
N SER A 172 -12.57 8.79 -13.10
CA SER A 172 -13.35 9.17 -11.91
C SER A 172 -13.45 10.68 -11.73
N LEU A 173 -12.43 11.43 -12.18
CA LEU A 173 -12.44 12.89 -12.18
C LEU A 173 -13.41 13.49 -13.21
N ALA A 174 -13.79 12.72 -14.21
CA ALA A 174 -14.77 13.10 -15.22
C ALA A 174 -16.20 12.70 -14.83
N ASN A 175 -16.40 11.47 -14.34
CA ASN A 175 -17.69 10.98 -13.88
C ASN A 175 -17.53 9.83 -12.86
N ASP A 176 -17.60 10.15 -11.57
CA ASP A 176 -17.35 9.21 -10.48
C ASP A 176 -18.37 8.05 -10.45
N GLU A 177 -19.65 8.34 -10.59
CA GLU A 177 -20.72 7.33 -10.50
C GLU A 177 -20.69 6.36 -11.68
N ALA A 178 -20.48 6.87 -12.90
CA ALA A 178 -20.39 6.03 -14.09
C ALA A 178 -19.18 5.10 -14.02
N VAL A 179 -18.04 5.59 -13.54
CA VAL A 179 -16.84 4.76 -13.35
C VAL A 179 -17.07 3.70 -12.28
N ALA A 180 -17.68 4.07 -11.15
CA ALA A 180 -17.98 3.11 -10.10
C ALA A 180 -18.92 1.99 -10.59
N SER A 181 -19.91 2.32 -11.42
CA SER A 181 -20.83 1.36 -12.04
C SER A 181 -20.15 0.43 -13.06
N ILE A 182 -19.12 0.91 -13.77
CA ILE A 182 -18.35 0.07 -14.70
C ILE A 182 -17.45 -0.90 -13.90
N ILE A 183 -16.74 -0.40 -12.90
CA ILE A 183 -15.83 -1.21 -12.07
C ILE A 183 -16.59 -2.30 -11.30
N SER A 184 -17.79 -2.00 -10.80
CA SER A 184 -18.61 -2.98 -10.07
C SER A 184 -19.01 -4.21 -10.92
N LYS A 185 -19.04 -4.07 -12.25
CA LYS A 185 -19.42 -5.13 -13.21
C LYS A 185 -18.24 -6.04 -13.60
N TYR A 186 -17.03 -5.77 -13.14
CA TYR A 186 -15.87 -6.66 -13.29
C TYR A 186 -15.91 -7.76 -12.20
N PRO A 187 -15.43 -9.02 -12.41
CA PRO A 187 -14.66 -9.58 -13.55
C PRO A 187 -15.41 -10.15 -14.77
N PRO A 188 -16.75 -10.16 -14.91
CA PRO A 188 -17.42 -10.63 -16.13
C PRO A 188 -16.95 -10.01 -17.46
N MET A 189 -16.14 -8.94 -17.44
CA MET A 189 -15.47 -8.35 -18.59
C MET A 189 -13.94 -8.43 -18.48
N SER A 190 -13.24 -8.56 -19.60
CA SER A 190 -11.77 -8.57 -19.61
C SER A 190 -11.19 -7.21 -19.17
N ALA A 191 -9.97 -7.22 -18.61
CA ALA A 191 -9.25 -6.01 -18.22
C ALA A 191 -9.08 -5.01 -19.39
N VAL A 192 -8.95 -5.50 -20.62
CA VAL A 192 -8.89 -4.68 -21.85
C VAL A 192 -10.22 -3.95 -22.09
N LYS A 193 -11.34 -4.68 -22.03
CA LYS A 193 -12.68 -4.07 -22.18
C LYS A 193 -13.00 -3.07 -21.08
N LEU A 194 -12.51 -3.33 -19.86
CA LEU A 194 -12.60 -2.40 -18.75
C LEU A 194 -11.81 -1.10 -19.04
N ASP A 195 -10.54 -1.21 -19.43
CA ASP A 195 -9.71 -0.04 -19.77
C ASP A 195 -10.34 0.79 -20.92
N GLU A 196 -10.80 0.16 -21.99
CA GLU A 196 -11.51 0.84 -23.08
C GLU A 196 -12.76 1.60 -22.62
N SER A 197 -13.53 0.99 -21.72
CA SER A 197 -14.76 1.60 -21.17
C SER A 197 -14.45 2.82 -20.31
N LEU A 198 -13.38 2.75 -19.50
CA LEU A 198 -12.92 3.87 -18.67
C LEU A 198 -12.32 5.01 -19.51
N GLN A 199 -11.56 4.68 -20.56
CA GLN A 199 -10.99 5.68 -21.48
C GLN A 199 -12.09 6.47 -22.21
N LYS A 200 -13.18 5.80 -22.64
CA LYS A 200 -14.34 6.47 -23.27
C LYS A 200 -14.97 7.54 -22.36
N LEU A 201 -15.02 7.30 -21.05
CA LEU A 201 -15.52 8.29 -20.08
C LEU A 201 -14.58 9.47 -19.91
N THR A 202 -13.27 9.23 -19.98
CA THR A 202 -12.25 10.28 -19.89
C THR A 202 -12.32 11.23 -21.10
N ASN A 203 -12.47 10.68 -22.31
CA ASN A 203 -12.44 11.46 -23.56
C ASN A 203 -13.71 12.29 -23.83
N ARG A 204 -14.85 11.95 -23.22
CA ARG A 204 -16.10 12.75 -23.35
C ARG A 204 -16.00 14.18 -22.82
N ARG A 205 -14.95 14.50 -22.04
CA ARG A 205 -14.68 15.85 -21.51
C ARG A 205 -13.86 16.74 -22.46
N MET A 206 -13.21 16.19 -23.49
CA MET A 206 -12.48 17.01 -24.48
C MET A 206 -13.36 17.52 -25.64
N LEU A 207 -14.65 17.13 -25.67
CA LEU A 207 -15.62 17.48 -26.72
C LEU A 207 -16.74 18.42 -26.21
N LYS A 208 -16.57 19.00 -25.02
CA LYS A 208 -17.42 20.08 -24.47
C LYS A 208 -16.51 21.20 -23.99
#